data_AF-A0A9D9EZ43-F1
#
_entry.id   AF-A0A9D9EZ43-F1
#
_cell.length_a   1.000
_cell.length_b   1.000
_cell.length_c   1.000
_cell.angle_alpha   90.00
_cell.angle_beta   90.00
_cell.angle_gamma   90.00
#
_symmetry.space_group_name_H-M   'P 1'
#
loop_
_entity.id
_entity.type
_entity.pdbx_description
1 polymer ?
#
loop_
_entity_poly.entity_id
_entity_poly.type
_entity_poly.pdbx_seq_one_letter_code
_entity_poly.pdbx_strand_id
1 'polypeptide(L)'
;ITGLNETLNPSSSDDNGSLEIDFSEASVFLTFVNEIPLDLSVAASPIDKDGNVIGSGIDVELTGIEGNSAVTVGAGNVGSPSESPAVIRIRADRESLMKLDGFRLDLKGSCGSGFAGVALNENQGIQLKDISVNIKGGVSTQF
;
A
#
# COMPACT_ATOMS: atom_id res chain seq x y z
N ILE A 1 2.19 -17.73 3.07
CA ILE A 1 2.48 -16.66 2.09
C ILE A 1 3.79 -16.07 2.56
N THR A 2 4.84 -16.18 1.76
CA THR A 2 6.16 -15.57 2.02
C THR A 2 6.01 -14.04 1.98
N GLY A 3 6.62 -13.35 2.94
CA GLY A 3 6.57 -11.89 3.04
C GLY A 3 7.35 -11.20 1.91
N LEU A 4 7.12 -9.90 1.70
CA LEU A 4 7.90 -9.13 0.73
C LEU A 4 9.39 -9.13 1.10
N ASN A 5 9.69 -9.07 2.39
CA ASN A 5 11.06 -9.13 2.89
C ASN A 5 11.78 -10.42 2.46
N GLU A 6 11.15 -11.58 2.67
CA GLU A 6 11.71 -12.89 2.31
C GLU A 6 11.88 -13.06 0.80
N THR A 7 11.03 -12.39 0.01
CA THR A 7 11.08 -12.42 -1.46
C THR A 7 12.20 -11.54 -2.02
N LEU A 8 12.47 -10.40 -1.39
CA LEU A 8 13.49 -9.43 -1.82
C LEU A 8 14.87 -9.70 -1.22
N ASN A 9 14.94 -10.52 -0.16
CA ASN A 9 16.18 -10.91 0.50
C ASN A 9 16.29 -12.44 0.61
N PRO A 10 16.44 -13.15 -0.54
CA PRO A 10 16.66 -14.58 -0.50
C PRO A 10 18.00 -14.87 0.20
N SER A 11 17.95 -15.64 1.28
CA SER A 11 19.15 -16.14 1.95
C SER A 11 19.79 -17.23 1.07
N SER A 12 20.61 -16.84 0.10
CA SER A 12 21.41 -17.80 -0.66
C SER A 12 22.65 -18.15 0.16
N SER A 13 22.66 -19.33 0.77
CA SER A 13 23.84 -19.96 1.36
C SER A 13 24.82 -20.53 0.32
N ASP A 14 24.59 -20.30 -0.98
CA ASP A 14 25.41 -20.84 -2.05
C ASP A 14 26.11 -19.71 -2.83
N ASP A 15 27.41 -19.63 -2.57
CA ASP A 15 28.39 -18.60 -2.93
C ASP A 15 28.81 -18.67 -4.41
N ASN A 16 27.88 -18.51 -5.36
CA ASN A 16 28.21 -18.37 -6.78
C ASN A 16 27.21 -17.43 -7.50
N GLY A 17 27.43 -16.13 -7.33
CA GLY A 17 26.69 -15.05 -8.02
C GLY A 17 25.44 -14.61 -7.27
N SER A 18 25.60 -13.68 -6.32
CA SER A 18 24.45 -13.04 -5.66
C SER A 18 23.72 -12.16 -6.68
N LEU A 19 22.46 -12.49 -6.95
CA LEU A 19 21.56 -11.58 -7.64
C LEU A 19 21.35 -10.35 -6.75
N GLU A 20 21.96 -9.23 -7.10
CA GLU A 20 21.72 -7.96 -6.42
C GLU A 20 20.63 -7.21 -7.19
N ILE A 21 19.43 -7.16 -6.60
CA ILE A 21 18.38 -6.29 -7.12
C ILE A 21 18.55 -4.91 -6.48
N ASP A 22 18.82 -3.91 -7.32
CA ASP A 22 18.94 -2.53 -6.88
C ASP A 22 17.60 -1.82 -7.07
N PHE A 23 16.90 -1.59 -5.96
CA PHE A 23 15.59 -0.96 -5.92
C PHE A 23 15.74 0.51 -5.50
N SER A 24 15.32 1.44 -6.36
CA SER A 24 15.35 2.87 -6.05
C SER A 24 13.95 3.45 -5.83
N GLU A 25 12.95 2.94 -6.55
CA GLU A 25 11.56 3.37 -6.42
C GLU A 25 10.60 2.21 -6.75
N ALA A 26 9.52 2.09 -5.99
CA ALA A 26 8.41 1.21 -6.34
C ALA A 26 7.08 1.99 -6.27
N SER A 27 6.11 1.57 -7.07
CA SER A 27 4.76 2.12 -7.06
C SER A 27 3.76 0.98 -7.00
N VAL A 28 2.89 1.00 -5.98
CA VAL A 28 1.76 0.08 -5.85
C VAL A 28 0.51 0.82 -6.29
N PHE A 29 -0.12 0.36 -7.37
CA PHE A 29 -1.41 0.89 -7.81
C PHE A 29 -2.51 0.00 -7.26
N LEU A 30 -3.59 0.61 -6.79
CA LEU A 30 -4.74 -0.09 -6.22
C LEU A 30 -5.98 0.78 -6.32
N THR A 31 -7.15 0.15 -6.26
CA THR A 31 -8.44 0.86 -6.19
C THR A 31 -9.14 0.51 -4.90
N PHE A 32 -9.47 1.51 -4.09
CA PHE A 32 -10.36 1.35 -2.95
C PHE A 32 -11.79 1.23 -3.47
N VAL A 33 -12.51 0.21 -3.02
CA VAL A 33 -13.95 0.04 -3.22
C VAL A 33 -14.59 0.15 -1.85
N ASN A 34 -15.45 1.13 -1.67
CA ASN A 34 -16.10 1.41 -0.39
C ASN A 34 -17.61 1.24 -0.51
N GLU A 35 -18.15 0.32 0.28
CA GLU A 35 -19.59 0.03 0.41
C GLU A 35 -20.16 0.51 1.74
N ILE A 36 -19.37 1.19 2.57
CA ILE A 36 -19.84 1.77 3.83
C ILE A 36 -20.28 3.24 3.63
N PRO A 37 -21.30 3.71 4.38
CA PRO A 37 -21.85 5.06 4.31
C PRO A 37 -20.97 6.12 5.00
N LEU A 38 -19.64 6.00 4.88
CA LEU A 38 -18.66 6.93 5.45
C LEU A 38 -17.63 7.32 4.38
N ASP A 39 -17.30 8.60 4.32
CA ASP A 39 -16.13 9.08 3.60
C ASP A 39 -14.87 8.68 4.39
N LEU A 40 -13.82 8.25 3.70
CA LEU A 40 -12.60 7.74 4.30
C LEU A 40 -11.41 8.60 3.89
N SER A 41 -10.65 9.08 4.87
CA SER A 41 -9.28 9.53 4.64
C SER A 41 -8.34 8.37 4.93
N VAL A 42 -7.37 8.13 4.04
CA VAL A 42 -6.45 7.00 4.16
C VAL A 42 -5.01 7.50 4.26
N ALA A 43 -4.26 6.93 5.20
CA ALA A 43 -2.81 7.06 5.30
C ALA A 43 -2.14 5.68 5.19
N ALA A 44 -0.89 5.66 4.73
CA ALA A 44 -0.09 4.43 4.64
C ALA A 44 1.20 4.60 5.43
N SER A 45 1.62 3.55 6.15
CA SER A 45 2.90 3.49 6.85
C SER A 45 3.61 2.18 6.53
N PRO A 46 4.93 2.18 6.26
CA PRO A 46 5.70 0.96 6.04
C PRO A 46 5.84 0.18 7.34
N ILE A 47 5.70 -1.14 7.28
CA ILE A 47 5.85 -2.02 8.45
C ILE A 47 6.91 -3.11 8.23
N ASP A 48 7.54 -3.52 9.32
CA ASP A 48 8.42 -4.68 9.37
C ASP A 48 7.64 -6.00 9.52
N LYS A 49 8.37 -7.12 9.47
CA LYS A 49 7.82 -8.48 9.62
C LYS A 49 7.10 -8.73 10.95
N ASP A 50 7.38 -7.92 11.96
CA ASP A 50 6.79 -8.02 13.30
C ASP A 50 5.58 -7.05 13.42
N GLY A 51 5.26 -6.31 12.35
CA GLY A 51 4.15 -5.38 12.25
C GLY A 51 4.44 -3.99 12.82
N ASN A 52 5.70 -3.66 13.16
CA ASN A 52 6.07 -2.34 13.67
C ASN A 52 6.26 -1.35 12.52
N VAL A 53 5.87 -0.10 12.73
CA VAL A 53 6.09 0.97 11.73
C VAL A 53 7.58 1.27 11.63
N ILE A 54 8.10 1.28 10.40
CA ILE A 54 9.49 1.64 10.09
C ILE A 54 9.59 3.17 10.09
N GLY A 55 10.29 3.74 11.07
CA GLY A 55 10.31 5.19 11.30
C GLY A 55 11.30 6.00 10.45
N SER A 56 12.21 5.35 9.72
CA SER A 56 13.24 6.02 8.92
C SER A 56 13.76 5.16 7.78
N GLY A 57 14.25 5.79 6.71
CA GLY A 57 14.89 5.10 5.58
C GLY A 57 13.92 4.57 4.52
N ILE A 58 12.62 4.69 4.75
CA ILE A 58 11.56 4.45 3.76
C ILE A 58 10.63 5.66 3.73
N ASP A 59 10.58 6.33 2.60
CA ASP A 59 9.59 7.34 2.26
C ASP A 59 8.40 6.67 1.57
N VAL A 60 7.21 6.87 2.13
CA VAL A 60 5.95 6.29 1.64
C VAL A 60 4.96 7.43 1.39
N GLU A 61 4.56 7.59 0.14
CA GLU A 61 3.59 8.59 -0.29
C GLU A 61 2.34 7.87 -0.82
N LEU A 62 1.19 8.06 -0.17
CA LEU A 62 -0.10 7.58 -0.65
C LEU A 62 -0.88 8.75 -1.26
N THR A 63 -1.14 8.69 -2.57
CA THR A 63 -1.89 9.75 -3.28
C THR A 63 -3.00 9.19 -4.14
N GLY A 64 -4.01 10.02 -4.41
CA GLY A 64 -4.93 9.77 -5.52
C GLY A 64 -4.18 9.77 -6.85
N ILE A 65 -4.70 9.07 -7.86
CA ILE A 65 -4.10 9.07 -9.21
C ILE A 65 -4.23 10.45 -9.86
N GLU A 66 -5.31 11.17 -9.56
CA GLU A 66 -5.52 12.54 -10.06
C GLU A 66 -4.92 13.58 -9.08
N GLY A 67 -4.00 14.40 -9.57
CA GLY A 67 -3.58 15.64 -8.91
C GLY A 67 -2.68 15.52 -7.67
N ASN A 68 -2.08 14.35 -7.40
CA ASN A 68 -1.17 14.11 -6.26
C ASN A 68 -1.76 14.56 -4.90
N SER A 69 -3.07 14.42 -4.75
CA SER A 69 -3.79 14.82 -3.54
C SER A 69 -3.89 13.68 -2.54
N ALA A 70 -4.15 14.02 -1.27
CA ALA A 70 -4.44 13.03 -0.23
C ALA A 70 -5.58 12.10 -0.66
N VAL A 71 -5.47 10.81 -0.32
CA VAL A 71 -6.50 9.83 -0.70
C VAL A 71 -7.74 10.02 0.16
N THR A 72 -8.82 10.41 -0.51
CA THR A 72 -10.18 10.38 0.02
C THR A 72 -10.99 9.37 -0.76
N VAL A 73 -11.56 8.39 -0.07
CA VAL A 73 -12.52 7.44 -0.64
C VAL A 73 -13.91 7.91 -0.25
N GLY A 74 -14.77 8.18 -1.23
CA GLY A 74 -16.13 8.64 -0.96
C GLY A 74 -16.95 7.62 -0.17
N ALA A 75 -18.04 8.04 0.45
CA ALA A 75 -19.04 7.12 0.99
C ALA A 75 -19.75 6.33 -0.12
N GLY A 76 -20.14 5.09 0.18
CA GLY A 76 -20.86 4.22 -0.75
C GLY A 76 -21.93 3.36 -0.07
N ASN A 77 -22.47 2.40 -0.83
CA ASN A 77 -23.35 1.35 -0.32
C ASN A 77 -23.22 0.09 -1.19
N VAL A 78 -23.74 -1.05 -0.71
CA VAL A 78 -23.65 -2.35 -1.40
C VAL A 78 -24.19 -2.32 -2.84
N GLY A 79 -25.22 -1.53 -3.12
CA GLY A 79 -25.80 -1.42 -4.47
C GLY A 79 -25.08 -0.43 -5.39
N SER A 80 -24.26 0.45 -4.83
CA SER A 80 -23.53 1.50 -5.52
C SER A 80 -22.27 1.84 -4.73
N PRO A 81 -21.24 0.97 -4.78
CA PRO A 81 -19.97 1.24 -4.14
C PRO A 81 -19.32 2.49 -4.75
N SER A 82 -18.57 3.22 -3.94
CA SER A 82 -17.68 4.25 -4.46
C SER A 82 -16.31 3.66 -4.73
N GLU A 83 -15.69 4.06 -5.83
CA GLU A 83 -14.35 3.61 -6.20
C GLU A 83 -13.36 4.78 -6.19
N SER A 84 -12.16 4.55 -5.70
CA SER A 84 -11.12 5.57 -5.61
C SER A 84 -9.75 4.96 -5.93
N PRO A 85 -9.24 5.15 -7.14
CA PRO A 85 -7.90 4.74 -7.52
C PRO A 85 -6.82 5.50 -6.75
N ALA A 86 -5.81 4.79 -6.29
CA ALA A 86 -4.70 5.33 -5.52
C ALA A 86 -3.37 4.70 -5.94
N VAL A 87 -2.28 5.41 -5.61
CA VAL A 87 -0.92 4.93 -5.76
C VAL A 87 -0.16 5.11 -4.44
N ILE A 88 0.53 4.07 -4.01
CA ILE A 88 1.54 4.13 -2.95
C ILE A 88 2.90 4.19 -3.64
N ARG A 89 3.62 5.30 -3.51
CA ARG A 89 5.01 5.42 -3.96
C ARG A 89 5.95 5.16 -2.80
N ILE A 90 6.98 4.38 -3.07
CA ILE A 90 7.96 3.93 -2.09
C ILE A 90 9.33 4.35 -2.61
N ARG A 91 10.07 5.10 -1.80
CA ARG A 91 11.49 5.38 -2.03
C ARG A 91 12.25 5.03 -0.77
N ALA A 92 13.28 4.22 -0.90
CA ALA A 92 14.00 3.72 0.25
C ALA A 92 15.42 3.36 -0.14
N ASP A 93 16.32 3.40 0.84
CA ASP A 93 17.63 2.77 0.70
C ASP A 93 17.51 1.23 0.81
N ARG A 94 18.55 0.53 0.33
CA ARG A 94 18.58 -0.93 0.31
C ARG A 94 18.43 -1.56 1.69
N GLU A 95 19.06 -1.00 2.72
CA GLU A 95 19.02 -1.56 4.08
C GLU A 95 17.60 -1.48 4.68
N SER A 96 16.91 -0.39 4.40
CA SER A 96 15.56 -0.14 4.87
C SER A 96 14.55 -0.97 4.08
N LEU A 97 14.74 -1.17 2.78
CA LEU A 97 13.92 -2.10 1.99
C LEU A 97 14.01 -3.54 2.48
N MET A 98 15.18 -4.00 2.94
CA MET A 98 15.33 -5.32 3.56
C MET A 98 14.54 -5.48 4.86
N LYS A 99 13.98 -4.41 5.42
CA LYS A 99 13.13 -4.46 6.61
C LYS A 99 11.64 -4.41 6.25
N LEU A 100 11.29 -3.95 5.05
CA LEU A 100 9.91 -3.78 4.60
C LEU A 100 9.22 -5.13 4.38
N ASP A 101 8.13 -5.38 5.10
CA ASP A 101 7.27 -6.55 4.88
C ASP A 101 5.92 -6.17 4.26
N GLY A 102 5.41 -4.99 4.57
CA GLY A 102 4.14 -4.52 4.00
C GLY A 102 3.80 -3.09 4.39
N PHE A 103 2.51 -2.76 4.26
CA PHE A 103 1.96 -1.46 4.62
C PHE A 103 0.81 -1.62 5.61
N ARG A 104 0.79 -0.74 6.61
CA ARG A 104 -0.40 -0.47 7.40
C ARG A 104 -1.18 0.65 6.73
N LEU A 105 -2.47 0.42 6.50
CA LEU A 105 -3.39 1.46 6.06
C LEU A 105 -4.22 1.91 7.26
N ASP A 106 -4.14 3.20 7.57
CA ASP A 106 -4.94 3.82 8.62
C ASP A 106 -6.11 4.56 7.97
N LEU A 107 -7.33 4.09 8.25
CA LEU A 107 -8.56 4.63 7.68
C LEU A 107 -9.30 5.45 8.72
N LYS A 108 -9.58 6.71 8.41
CA LYS A 108 -10.38 7.60 9.24
C LYS A 108 -11.70 7.90 8.55
N GLY A 109 -12.79 7.40 9.13
CA GLY A 109 -14.15 7.64 8.66
C GLY A 109 -14.73 8.97 9.11
N SER A 110 -15.47 9.63 8.22
CA SER A 110 -16.32 10.78 8.52
C SER A 110 -17.70 10.63 7.86
N CYS A 111 -18.74 11.14 8.52
CA CYS A 111 -20.09 11.10 7.98
C CYS A 111 -20.39 12.40 7.22
N GLY A 112 -20.56 12.30 5.91
CA GLY A 112 -21.09 13.37 5.06
C GLY A 112 -22.62 13.48 5.15
N SER A 113 -23.17 14.64 4.79
CA SER A 113 -24.62 14.91 4.89
C SER A 113 -25.49 14.00 4.02
N GLY A 114 -24.94 13.40 2.96
CA GLY A 114 -25.66 12.52 2.03
C GLY A 114 -26.00 11.14 2.59
N PHE A 115 -25.36 10.72 3.68
CA PHE A 115 -25.53 9.39 4.28
C PHE A 115 -25.87 9.44 5.78
N ALA A 116 -26.26 10.62 6.27
CA ALA A 116 -26.68 10.79 7.66
C ALA A 116 -27.89 9.90 7.98
N GLY A 117 -27.80 9.13 9.08
CA GLY A 117 -28.86 8.22 9.51
C GLY A 117 -28.86 6.86 8.82
N VAL A 118 -27.92 6.59 7.89
CA VAL A 118 -27.72 5.25 7.32
C VAL A 118 -26.89 4.42 8.29
N ALA A 119 -27.43 3.29 8.73
CA ALA A 119 -26.74 2.38 9.64
C ALA A 119 -25.70 1.52 8.92
N LEU A 120 -24.59 1.24 9.62
CA LEU A 120 -23.64 0.21 9.19
C LEU A 120 -24.27 -1.18 9.32
N ASN A 121 -23.93 -2.10 8.42
CA ASN A 121 -24.36 -3.49 8.49
C ASN A 121 -23.31 -4.48 7.97
N GLU A 122 -23.54 -5.77 8.23
CA GLU A 122 -22.60 -6.87 7.95
C GLU A 122 -22.34 -7.14 6.45
N ASN A 123 -23.19 -6.64 5.56
CA ASN A 123 -23.03 -6.81 4.12
C ASN A 123 -22.19 -5.70 3.49
N GLN A 124 -21.75 -4.70 4.27
CA GLN A 124 -20.92 -3.62 3.80
C GLN A 124 -19.44 -3.92 4.08
N GLY A 125 -18.57 -3.53 3.16
CA GLY A 125 -17.14 -3.71 3.32
C GLY A 125 -16.31 -2.61 2.64
N ILE A 126 -15.00 -2.74 2.84
CA ILE A 126 -13.99 -2.01 2.10
C ILE A 126 -13.12 -3.07 1.43
N GLN A 127 -12.92 -2.94 0.13
CA GLN A 127 -12.10 -3.83 -0.66
C GLN A 127 -10.98 -3.05 -1.35
N LEU A 128 -9.82 -3.68 -1.48
CA LEU A 128 -8.76 -3.25 -2.37
C LEU A 128 -8.79 -4.14 -3.62
N LYS A 129 -8.91 -3.55 -4.80
CA LYS A 129 -8.89 -4.27 -6.08
C LYS A 129 -7.80 -3.73 -7.01
N ASP A 130 -7.56 -4.46 -8.09
CA ASP A 130 -6.63 -4.09 -9.17
C ASP A 130 -5.23 -3.76 -8.65
N ILE A 131 -4.80 -4.50 -7.61
CA ILE A 131 -3.50 -4.30 -6.99
C ILE A 131 -2.41 -4.73 -7.98
N SER A 132 -1.54 -3.80 -8.33
CA SER A 132 -0.38 -4.04 -9.17
C SER A 132 0.84 -3.30 -8.63
N VAL A 133 2.02 -3.89 -8.84
CA VAL A 133 3.28 -3.33 -8.37
C VAL A 133 4.17 -3.06 -9.58
N ASN A 134 4.68 -1.83 -9.66
CA ASN A 134 5.71 -1.44 -10.60
C ASN A 134 7.00 -1.16 -9.83
N ILE A 135 8.07 -1.85 -10.22
CA ILE A 135 9.38 -1.75 -9.60
C ILE A 135 10.31 -1.04 -10.58
N LYS A 136 10.86 0.10 -10.18
CA LYS A 136 11.92 0.79 -10.90
C LYS A 136 13.25 0.48 -10.22
N GLY A 137 13.96 -0.47 -10.81
CA GLY A 137 15.24 -0.94 -10.32
C GLY A 137 16.18 -1.38 -11.44
N GLY A 138 17.44 -1.58 -11.09
CA GLY A 138 18.44 -2.24 -11.93
C GLY A 138 18.75 -3.64 -11.39
N VAL A 139 19.27 -4.51 -12.24
CA VAL A 139 19.86 -5.78 -11.81
C VAL A 139 21.37 -5.65 -11.99
N SER A 140 22.13 -5.80 -10.91
CA SER A 140 23.59 -5.93 -11.00
C SER A 140 24.01 -7.37 -10.75
N THR A 141 24.92 -7.85 -11.58
CA THR A 141 25.61 -9.13 -11.39
C THR A 141 27.08 -8.84 -11.17
N GLN A 142 27.63 -9.25 -10.02
CA GLN A 142 29.07 -9.27 -9.82
C GLN A 142 29.60 -10.62 -10.34
N PHE A 143 30.54 -10.56 -11.28
CA PHE A 143 31.28 -11.71 -11.83
C PHE A 143 32.68 -11.75 -11.22
#